data_AF-A0A356ISM9-F1
#
_entry.id   AF-A0A356ISM9-F1
#
_cell.length_a   1.000
_cell.length_b   1.000
_cell.length_c   1.000
_cell.angle_alpha   90.00
_cell.angle_beta   90.00
_cell.angle_gamma   90.00
#
_symmetry.space_group_name_H-M   'P 1'
#
loop_
_entity.id
_entity.type
_entity.pdbx_description
1 polymer ?
#
loop_
_entity_poly.entity_id
_entity_poly.type
_entity_poly.pdbx_seq_one_letter_code
_entity_poly.pdbx_strand_id
1 'polypeptide(L)'
;KPLAGRHHDDSLVLAKGANGEWTPHDMRRTGATMMQALGVPLDIIDRCQNHLLGGSKVRRHYLLHDYAEEKRQAWEILGKELHFILRMPAET
;
A
#
# COMPACT_ATOMS: atom_id res chain seq x y z
N LYS A 1 4.25 -27.13 5.29
CA LYS A 1 3.67 -27.21 3.92
C LYS A 1 3.28 -25.80 3.49
N PRO A 2 3.57 -25.38 2.25
CA PRO A 2 3.05 -24.12 1.71
C PRO A 2 1.52 -24.11 1.81
N LEU A 3 0.94 -22.93 2.08
CA LEU A 3 -0.51 -22.80 2.19
C LEU A 3 -1.14 -22.96 0.80
N ALA A 4 -2.12 -23.85 0.67
CA ALA A 4 -2.84 -24.06 -0.57
C ALA A 4 -3.55 -22.75 -1.02
N GLY A 5 -3.43 -22.40 -2.30
CA GLY A 5 -4.05 -21.21 -2.87
C GLY A 5 -3.25 -19.91 -2.71
N ARG A 6 -2.05 -19.93 -2.08
CA ARG A 6 -1.15 -18.78 -2.10
C ARG A 6 -0.27 -18.79 -3.34
N HIS A 7 -0.40 -17.76 -4.16
CA HIS A 7 0.54 -17.47 -5.22
C HIS A 7 1.69 -16.64 -4.62
N HIS A 8 2.91 -17.17 -4.65
CA HIS A 8 4.11 -16.36 -4.46
C HIS A 8 4.42 -15.75 -5.82
N ASP A 9 3.92 -14.53 -6.03
CA ASP A 9 4.08 -13.81 -7.30
C ASP A 9 5.38 -13.01 -7.30
N ASP A 10 6.40 -13.59 -7.94
CA ASP A 10 7.68 -12.95 -8.17
C ASP A 10 7.74 -12.32 -9.58
N SER A 11 6.60 -12.19 -10.28
CA SER A 11 6.55 -11.67 -11.66
C SER A 11 7.07 -10.25 -11.80
N LEU A 12 7.09 -9.47 -10.71
CA LEU A 12 7.64 -8.12 -10.68
C LEU A 12 9.07 -8.03 -10.12
N VAL A 13 9.77 -9.16 -9.97
CA VAL A 13 11.20 -9.15 -9.62
C VAL A 13 12.00 -8.42 -10.68
N LEU A 14 12.37 -7.18 -10.35
CA LEU A 14 13.14 -6.29 -11.22
C LEU A 14 14.53 -6.86 -11.50
N ALA A 15 15.05 -6.56 -12.68
CA ALA A 15 16.39 -6.98 -13.10
C ALA A 15 16.68 -8.49 -12.96
N LYS A 16 15.64 -9.35 -12.98
CA LYS A 16 15.75 -10.80 -12.74
C LYS A 16 16.44 -11.15 -11.41
N GLY A 17 16.30 -10.30 -10.40
CA GLY A 17 16.92 -10.49 -9.08
C GLY A 17 18.36 -9.98 -8.99
N ALA A 18 18.92 -9.38 -10.06
CA ALA A 18 20.29 -8.86 -10.04
C ALA A 18 20.50 -7.75 -9.00
N ASN A 19 19.44 -6.99 -8.70
CA ASN A 19 19.45 -5.91 -7.70
C ASN A 19 18.65 -6.28 -6.43
N GLY A 20 18.50 -7.57 -6.16
CA GLY A 20 17.68 -8.10 -5.06
C GLY A 20 16.27 -8.52 -5.48
N GLU A 21 15.59 -9.24 -4.59
CA GLU A 21 14.21 -9.71 -4.74
C GLU A 21 13.23 -8.56 -4.47
N TRP A 22 13.12 -7.60 -5.38
CA TRP A 22 12.07 -6.58 -5.30
C TRP A 22 10.76 -7.18 -5.79
N THR A 23 9.77 -7.35 -4.92
CA THR A 23 8.50 -8.04 -5.22
C THR A 23 7.33 -7.04 -5.26
N PRO A 24 6.14 -7.43 -5.74
CA PRO A 24 4.94 -6.61 -5.58
C PRO A 24 4.66 -6.20 -4.12
N HIS A 25 5.12 -7.00 -3.14
CA HIS A 25 4.99 -6.67 -1.72
C HIS A 25 5.81 -5.42 -1.35
N ASP A 26 6.98 -5.24 -1.94
CA ASP A 26 7.83 -4.06 -1.73
C ASP A 26 7.16 -2.78 -2.23
N MET A 27 6.50 -2.85 -3.39
CA MET A 27 5.68 -1.75 -3.89
C MET A 27 4.58 -1.36 -2.89
N ARG A 28 3.89 -2.36 -2.34
CA ARG A 28 2.82 -2.16 -1.35
C ARG A 28 3.34 -1.54 -0.05
N ARG A 29 4.50 -1.96 0.44
CA ARG A 29 5.16 -1.37 1.62
C ARG A 29 5.61 0.06 1.35
N THR A 30 6.25 0.29 0.22
CA THR A 30 6.72 1.61 -0.22
C THR A 30 5.58 2.61 -0.26
N GLY A 31 4.45 2.25 -0.90
CA GLY A 31 3.27 3.12 -0.96
C GLY A 31 2.70 3.48 0.42
N ALA A 32 2.67 2.54 1.37
CA ALA A 32 2.22 2.83 2.73
C ALA A 32 3.17 3.76 3.49
N THR A 33 4.49 3.54 3.39
CA THR A 33 5.49 4.44 3.98
C THR A 33 5.38 5.85 3.40
N MET A 34 5.17 5.97 2.09
CA MET A 34 4.96 7.27 1.43
C MET A 34 3.67 7.94 1.94
N MET A 35 2.55 7.22 1.99
CA MET A 35 1.30 7.75 2.55
C MET A 35 1.48 8.24 3.99
N GLN A 36 2.24 7.50 4.81
CA GLN A 36 2.55 7.90 6.18
C GLN A 36 3.35 9.21 6.21
N ALA A 37 4.40 9.32 5.38
CA ALA A 37 5.21 10.54 5.27
C ALA A 37 4.40 11.75 4.78
N LEU A 38 3.40 11.51 3.93
CA LEU A 38 2.46 12.51 3.42
C LEU A 38 1.32 12.84 4.40
N GLY A 39 1.33 12.28 5.62
CA GLY A 39 0.39 12.62 6.68
C GLY A 39 -0.96 11.89 6.62
N VAL A 40 -1.09 10.83 5.81
CA VAL A 40 -2.30 10.01 5.79
C VAL A 40 -2.44 9.24 7.12
N PRO A 41 -3.62 9.25 7.77
CA PRO A 41 -3.82 8.50 9.02
C PRO A 41 -3.58 6.99 8.85
N LEU A 42 -2.96 6.36 9.85
CA LEU A 42 -2.59 4.94 9.80
C LEU A 42 -3.78 4.01 9.55
N ASP A 43 -4.94 4.31 10.13
CA ASP A 43 -6.15 3.51 9.95
C ASP A 43 -6.69 3.60 8.51
N ILE A 44 -6.49 4.73 7.83
CA ILE A 44 -6.81 4.88 6.40
C ILE A 44 -5.79 4.13 5.54
N ILE A 45 -4.50 4.17 5.87
CA ILE A 45 -3.45 3.41 5.16
C ILE A 45 -3.76 1.90 5.23
N ASP A 46 -4.07 1.39 6.41
CA ASP A 46 -4.45 0.00 6.61
C ASP A 46 -5.69 -0.38 5.78
N ARG A 47 -6.70 0.49 5.71
CA ARG A 47 -7.90 0.28 4.89
C ARG A 47 -7.60 0.30 3.40
N CYS A 48 -6.75 1.20 2.92
CA CYS A 48 -6.26 1.21 1.54
C CYS A 48 -5.56 -0.10 1.19
N GLN A 49 -4.80 -0.64 2.14
CA GLN A 49 -4.11 -1.92 2.03
C GLN A 49 -5.01 -3.15 2.23
N ASN A 50 -6.29 -2.96 2.51
CA ASN A 50 -7.26 -4.00 2.85
C ASN A 50 -6.80 -4.88 4.03
N HIS A 51 -6.13 -4.27 5.01
CA HIS A 51 -5.76 -4.95 6.24
C HIS A 51 -6.97 -5.22 7.13
N LEU A 52 -6.90 -6.33 7.87
CA LEU A 52 -7.79 -6.58 8.99
C LEU A 52 -7.41 -5.65 10.13
N LEU A 53 -8.21 -4.62 10.36
CA LEU A 53 -8.03 -3.73 11.49
C LEU A 53 -8.22 -4.48 12.81
N GLY A 54 -7.30 -4.26 13.74
CA GLY A 54 -7.41 -4.78 15.11
C GLY A 54 -8.66 -4.25 15.83
N GLY A 55 -9.21 -5.04 16.74
CA GLY A 55 -10.35 -4.63 17.56
C GLY A 55 -11.31 -5.77 17.90
N SER A 56 -12.27 -5.48 18.78
CA SER A 56 -13.27 -6.47 19.19
C SER A 56 -14.20 -6.86 18.03
N LYS A 57 -14.75 -8.08 18.06
CA LYS A 57 -15.81 -8.50 17.12
C LYS A 57 -17.01 -7.53 17.15
N VAL A 58 -17.29 -6.95 18.32
CA VAL A 58 -18.33 -5.95 18.54
C VAL A 58 -18.07 -4.68 17.72
N ARG A 59 -16.83 -4.19 17.67
CA ARG A 59 -16.45 -3.01 16.88
C ARG A 59 -16.73 -3.21 15.38
N ARG A 60 -16.52 -4.42 14.85
CA ARG A 60 -16.83 -4.75 13.45
C ARG A 60 -18.32 -4.78 13.15
N HIS A 61 -19.17 -5.04 14.14
CA HIS A 61 -20.63 -5.03 13.96
C HIS A 61 -21.20 -3.60 13.91
N TYR A 62 -20.60 -2.68 14.68
CA TYR A 62 -21.11 -1.31 14.80
C TYR A 62 -20.41 -0.29 13.90
N LEU A 63 -19.12 -0.46 13.60
CA LEU A 63 -18.37 0.49 12.75
C LEU A 63 -18.44 0.07 11.29
N LEU A 64 -19.56 0.42 10.64
CA LEU A 64 -19.87 0.07 9.25
C LEU A 64 -19.50 1.15 8.23
N HIS A 65 -18.95 2.28 8.66
CA HIS A 65 -18.46 3.31 7.73
C HIS A 65 -17.43 2.71 6.78
N ASP A 66 -17.59 2.94 5.48
CA ASP A 66 -16.79 2.28 4.43
C ASP A 66 -15.47 3.00 4.10
N TYR A 67 -15.32 4.23 4.61
CA TYR A 67 -14.19 5.12 4.41
C TYR A 67 -13.84 5.32 2.92
N ALA A 68 -14.82 5.25 2.02
CA ALA A 68 -14.57 5.30 0.59
C ALA A 68 -13.90 6.62 0.17
N GLU A 69 -14.37 7.73 0.73
CA GLU A 69 -13.88 9.07 0.42
C GLU A 69 -12.48 9.32 1.01
N GLU A 70 -12.24 8.90 2.24
CA GLU A 70 -10.94 9.01 2.91
C GLU A 70 -9.88 8.18 2.20
N LYS A 71 -10.23 6.95 1.76
CA LYS A 71 -9.35 6.15 0.91
C LYS A 71 -9.08 6.84 -0.41
N ARG A 72 -10.10 7.41 -1.06
CA ARG A 72 -9.94 8.14 -2.33
C ARG A 72 -8.95 9.30 -2.17
N GLN A 73 -9.07 10.07 -1.10
CA GLN A 73 -8.17 11.17 -0.79
C GLN A 73 -6.73 10.69 -0.54
N ALA A 74 -6.56 9.59 0.22
CA ALA A 74 -5.24 9.00 0.44
C ALA A 74 -4.57 8.55 -0.88
N TRP A 75 -5.33 7.91 -1.78
CA TRP A 75 -4.83 7.53 -3.11
C TRP A 75 -4.50 8.74 -3.97
N GLU A 76 -5.29 9.80 -3.89
CA GLU A 76 -5.04 11.04 -4.63
C GLU A 76 -3.76 11.74 -4.15
N ILE A 77 -3.52 11.76 -2.84
CA ILE A 77 -2.29 12.28 -2.22
C ILE A 77 -1.06 11.49 -2.71
N LEU A 78 -1.11 10.15 -2.63
CA LEU A 78 -0.02 9.31 -3.12
C LEU A 78 0.20 9.48 -4.64
N GLY A 79 -0.87 9.56 -5.43
CA GLY A 79 -0.79 9.76 -6.87
C GLY A 79 -0.13 11.08 -7.26
N LYS A 80 -0.40 12.17 -6.52
CA LYS A 80 0.26 13.47 -6.72
C LYS A 80 1.77 13.38 -6.48
N GLU A 81 2.18 12.69 -5.41
CA GLU A 81 3.61 12.48 -5.09
C GLU A 81 4.31 11.65 -6.17
N LEU A 82 3.70 10.56 -6.61
CA LEU A 82 4.24 9.74 -7.69
C LEU A 82 4.38 10.55 -9.00
N HIS A 83 3.38 11.36 -9.33
CA HIS A 83 3.47 12.25 -10.49
C HIS A 83 4.58 13.29 -10.37
N PHE A 84 4.83 13.80 -9.15
CA PHE A 84 5.94 14.70 -8.90
C PHE A 84 7.27 13.99 -9.14
N ILE A 85 7.50 12.83 -8.50
CA ILE A 85 8.73 12.02 -8.65
C ILE A 85 8.99 11.68 -10.13
N LEU A 86 7.97 11.26 -10.87
CA LEU A 86 8.10 10.88 -12.28
C LEU A 86 8.37 12.06 -13.22
N ARG A 87 8.12 13.29 -12.78
CA ARG A 87 8.41 14.52 -13.54
C ARG A 87 9.74 15.17 -13.14
N MET A 88 10.37 14.70 -12.06
CA MET A 88 11.69 15.20 -11.67
C MET A 88 12.71 14.77 -12.73
N PRO A 89 13.53 15.70 -13.26
CA PRO A 89 14.65 15.31 -14.09
C PRO A 89 15.61 14.45 -13.26
N ALA A 90 16.13 13.38 -13.85
CA ALA A 90 17.17 12.60 -13.19
C ALA A 90 18.37 13.52 -12.92
N GLU A 91 18.80 13.59 -11.65
CA GLU A 91 20.06 14.24 -11.32
C GLU A 91 21.17 13.55 -12.13
N THR A 92 21.90 14.36 -12.90
CA THR A 92 22.93 13.92 -13.85
C THR A 92 24.29 13.83 -13.20
#